data_AF-A0A5C2RSM7-F1
#
_entry.id   AF-A0A5C2RSM7-F1
#
_cell.length_a   1.000
_cell.length_b   1.000
_cell.length_c   1.000
_cell.angle_alpha   90.00
_cell.angle_beta   90.00
_cell.angle_gamma   90.00
#
_symmetry.space_group_name_H-M   'P 1'
#
loop_
_entity.id
_entity.type
_entity.pdbx_description
1 polymer ?
#
loop_
_entity_poly.entity_id
_entity_poly.type
_entity_poly.pdbx_seq_one_letter_code
_entity_poly.pdbx_strand_id
1 'polypeptide(L)'
;MNLAQHSANVECIDALKKHKTFVRVANFANFSLGMFAPRVQTRFSSTLDAILERDHRLRRNFPNNVFAAMTLNLGPQTVTYRHTDSLNVPWGWCAITAIGDYNSKNGGHLILWDLGIAVEFPPGSTILIPSAILRHSNVALSEGERRSSLTQYTAGALFRWQECGFQSEASFKAHGGMHQRTAEQRWQEGVDTLCHWEELRSAIERRLLGHSAACFQ
;
A
#
# COMPACT_ATOMS: atom_id res chain seq x y z
N MET A 1 0.91 -12.20 -17.65
CA MET A 1 1.56 -11.93 -16.35
C MET A 1 1.86 -10.44 -16.31
N ASN A 2 1.33 -9.71 -15.33
CA ASN A 2 1.46 -8.26 -15.20
C ASN A 2 2.68 -7.84 -14.35
N LEU A 3 3.80 -8.56 -14.50
CA LEU A 3 5.05 -8.31 -13.78
C LEU A 3 5.97 -7.45 -14.65
N ALA A 4 6.22 -6.21 -14.22
CA ALA A 4 7.24 -5.34 -14.79
C ALA A 4 8.56 -5.55 -14.07
N GLN A 5 9.27 -6.63 -14.40
CA GLN A 5 10.51 -7.04 -13.75
C GLN A 5 11.46 -7.71 -14.75
N HIS A 6 12.75 -7.78 -14.40
CA HIS A 6 13.72 -8.53 -15.17
C HIS A 6 13.34 -10.02 -15.25
N SER A 7 13.50 -10.65 -16.41
CA SER A 7 13.08 -12.03 -16.66
C SER A 7 13.66 -13.04 -15.66
N ALA A 8 14.91 -12.84 -15.26
CA ALA A 8 15.61 -13.65 -14.25
C ALA A 8 14.92 -13.67 -12.87
N ASN A 9 14.12 -12.65 -12.53
CA ASN A 9 13.46 -12.54 -11.23
C ASN A 9 12.04 -13.13 -11.23
N VAL A 10 11.48 -13.44 -12.40
CA VAL A 10 10.06 -13.82 -12.55
C VAL A 10 9.73 -15.07 -11.74
N GLU A 11 10.52 -16.13 -11.90
CA GLU A 11 10.28 -17.41 -11.22
C GLU A 11 10.32 -17.25 -9.70
N CYS A 12 11.33 -16.52 -9.19
CA CYS A 12 11.48 -16.21 -7.78
C CYS A 12 10.27 -15.44 -7.25
N ILE A 13 9.85 -14.37 -7.94
CA ILE A 13 8.71 -13.55 -7.51
C ILE A 13 7.42 -14.37 -7.54
N ASP A 14 7.20 -15.20 -8.55
CA ASP A 14 6.02 -16.07 -8.62
C ASP A 14 5.99 -17.12 -7.51
N ALA A 15 7.15 -17.69 -7.15
CA ALA A 15 7.28 -18.58 -6.01
C ALA A 15 6.96 -17.86 -4.70
N LEU A 16 7.50 -16.65 -4.49
CA LEU A 16 7.25 -15.84 -3.30
C LEU A 16 5.77 -15.44 -3.19
N LYS A 17 5.11 -15.07 -4.29
CA LYS A 17 3.67 -14.73 -4.30
C LYS A 17 2.77 -15.90 -3.91
N LYS A 18 3.22 -17.14 -4.14
CA LYS A 18 2.52 -18.37 -3.73
C LYS A 18 2.92 -18.83 -2.32
N HIS A 19 4.03 -18.33 -1.79
CA HIS A 19 4.52 -18.73 -0.48
C HIS A 19 3.58 -18.26 0.63
N LYS A 20 3.17 -19.20 1.49
CA LYS A 20 2.17 -18.99 2.55
C LYS A 20 2.48 -17.78 3.44
N THR A 21 3.75 -17.58 3.79
CA THR A 21 4.17 -16.43 4.62
C THR A 21 3.95 -15.10 3.92
N PHE A 22 4.31 -14.99 2.64
CA PHE A 22 4.12 -13.75 1.88
C PHE A 22 2.65 -13.45 1.65
N VAL A 23 1.84 -14.47 1.34
CA VAL A 23 0.37 -14.32 1.25
C VAL A 23 -0.22 -13.80 2.56
N ARG A 24 0.23 -14.32 3.70
CA ARG A 24 -0.23 -13.90 5.03
C ARG A 24 0.18 -12.47 5.35
N VAL A 25 1.45 -12.12 5.17
CA VAL A 25 1.96 -10.77 5.42
C VAL A 25 1.28 -9.75 4.51
N ALA A 26 1.15 -10.06 3.23
CA ALA A 26 0.51 -9.18 2.27
C ALA A 26 -0.95 -8.92 2.64
N ASN A 27 -1.68 -9.97 3.05
CA ASN A 27 -3.08 -9.84 3.45
C ASN A 27 -3.27 -9.29 4.86
N PHE A 28 -2.27 -9.38 5.74
CA PHE A 28 -2.28 -8.64 7.00
C PHE A 28 -2.31 -7.14 6.72
N ALA A 29 -1.45 -6.63 5.83
CA ALA A 29 -1.48 -5.24 5.42
C ALA A 29 -2.81 -4.83 4.78
N ASN A 30 -3.37 -5.68 3.91
CA ASN A 30 -4.69 -5.47 3.31
C ASN A 30 -5.78 -5.35 4.38
N PHE A 31 -5.78 -6.27 5.36
CA PHE A 31 -6.72 -6.26 6.47
C PHE A 31 -6.55 -5.01 7.34
N SER A 32 -5.30 -4.64 7.68
CA SER A 32 -5.00 -3.39 8.41
C SER A 32 -5.54 -2.17 7.68
N LEU A 33 -5.40 -2.09 6.36
CA LEU A 33 -5.97 -0.99 5.58
C LEU A 33 -7.51 -0.95 5.71
N GLY A 34 -8.18 -2.11 5.66
CA GLY A 34 -9.62 -2.18 5.87
C GLY A 34 -10.08 -1.82 7.28
N MET A 35 -9.23 -2.08 8.29
CA MET A 35 -9.51 -1.71 9.67
C MET A 35 -9.36 -0.21 9.92
N PHE A 36 -8.31 0.41 9.39
CA PHE A 36 -7.93 1.80 9.70
C PHE A 36 -8.41 2.83 8.67
N ALA A 37 -8.63 2.41 7.42
CA ALA A 37 -9.11 3.25 6.33
C ALA A 37 -10.04 2.47 5.38
N PRO A 38 -11.20 1.96 5.86
CA PRO A 38 -12.10 1.11 5.08
C PRO A 38 -12.55 1.74 3.75
N ARG A 39 -12.82 3.06 3.72
CA ARG A 39 -13.23 3.73 2.47
C ARG A 39 -12.08 3.78 1.43
N VAL A 40 -10.83 3.95 1.89
CA VAL A 40 -9.63 3.85 1.03
C VAL A 40 -9.52 2.43 0.49
N GLN A 41 -9.65 1.42 1.36
CA GLN A 41 -9.59 0.00 0.97
C GLN A 41 -10.64 -0.34 -0.09
N THR A 42 -11.90 0.09 0.11
CA THR A 42 -12.99 -0.10 -0.85
C THR A 42 -12.66 0.56 -2.19
N ARG A 43 -12.20 1.81 -2.17
CA ARG A 43 -11.85 2.54 -3.41
C ARG A 43 -10.70 1.86 -4.15
N PHE A 44 -9.71 1.31 -3.44
CA PHE A 44 -8.65 0.49 -4.02
C PHE A 44 -9.23 -0.77 -4.67
N SER A 45 -10.09 -1.52 -3.95
CA SER A 45 -10.69 -2.75 -4.48
C SER A 45 -11.51 -2.47 -5.73
N SER A 46 -12.50 -1.56 -5.66
CA SER A 46 -13.39 -1.27 -6.78
C SER A 46 -12.63 -0.82 -8.03
N THR A 47 -11.57 -0.02 -7.86
CA THR A 47 -10.73 0.42 -8.98
C THR A 47 -9.98 -0.75 -9.60
N LEU A 48 -9.37 -1.60 -8.77
CA LEU A 48 -8.63 -2.76 -9.25
C LEU A 48 -9.56 -3.81 -9.88
N ASP A 49 -10.72 -4.08 -9.29
CA ASP A 49 -11.74 -4.99 -9.85
C ASP A 49 -12.17 -4.54 -11.25
N ALA A 50 -12.52 -3.26 -11.42
CA ALA A 50 -12.92 -2.70 -12.71
C ALA A 50 -11.82 -2.83 -13.78
N ILE A 51 -10.55 -2.69 -13.38
CA ILE A 51 -9.40 -2.89 -14.30
C ILE A 51 -9.26 -4.37 -14.70
N LEU A 52 -9.41 -5.30 -13.75
CA LEU A 52 -9.28 -6.74 -14.01
C LEU A 52 -10.45 -7.31 -14.81
N GLU A 53 -11.65 -6.73 -14.67
CA GLU A 53 -12.82 -7.01 -15.51
C GLU A 53 -12.59 -6.55 -16.96
N ARG A 54 -11.84 -5.47 -17.15
CA ARG A 54 -11.54 -4.92 -18.49
C ARG A 54 -10.40 -5.65 -19.20
N ASP A 55 -9.38 -6.11 -18.47
CA ASP A 55 -8.25 -6.85 -19.02
C ASP A 55 -7.95 -8.12 -18.19
N HIS A 56 -8.51 -9.24 -18.64
CA HIS A 56 -8.38 -10.55 -18.00
C HIS A 56 -6.94 -11.14 -18.03
N ARG A 57 -5.99 -10.49 -18.70
CA ARG A 57 -4.57 -10.89 -18.67
C ARG A 57 -3.88 -10.40 -17.39
N LEU A 58 -4.45 -9.40 -16.73
CA LEU A 58 -4.00 -8.85 -15.45
C LEU A 58 -4.46 -9.74 -14.29
N ARG A 59 -3.71 -9.70 -13.18
CA ARG A 59 -4.02 -10.47 -11.97
C ARG A 59 -3.62 -9.67 -10.73
N ARG A 60 -4.31 -9.92 -9.61
CA ARG A 60 -3.89 -9.39 -8.30
C ARG A 60 -2.52 -9.95 -7.90
N ASN A 61 -1.79 -9.20 -7.06
CA ASN A 61 -0.51 -9.67 -6.53
C ASN A 61 -0.68 -10.87 -5.60
N PHE A 62 -1.72 -10.82 -4.76
CA PHE A 62 -2.10 -11.89 -3.84
C PHE A 62 -3.62 -12.11 -3.88
N PRO A 63 -4.11 -13.32 -3.52
CA PRO A 63 -5.54 -13.56 -3.37
C PRO A 63 -6.18 -12.57 -2.39
N ASN A 64 -7.33 -11.98 -2.76
CA ASN A 64 -8.12 -11.04 -1.95
C ASN A 64 -7.41 -9.76 -1.50
N ASN A 65 -6.34 -9.36 -2.20
CA ASN A 65 -5.54 -8.19 -1.84
C ASN A 65 -5.87 -6.97 -2.72
N VAL A 66 -6.10 -5.80 -2.10
CA VAL A 66 -6.56 -4.59 -2.81
C VAL A 66 -5.45 -3.75 -3.44
N PHE A 67 -4.19 -4.02 -3.15
CA PHE A 67 -3.07 -3.26 -3.71
C PHE A 67 -2.77 -3.69 -5.14
N ALA A 68 -2.71 -2.72 -6.05
CA ALA A 68 -2.48 -3.01 -7.46
C ALA A 68 -1.02 -3.39 -7.77
N ALA A 69 -0.07 -2.94 -6.95
CA ALA A 69 1.35 -3.19 -7.12
C ALA A 69 2.03 -3.60 -5.80
N MET A 70 3.17 -4.28 -5.94
CA MET A 70 4.07 -4.60 -4.84
C MET A 70 5.52 -4.47 -5.28
N THR A 71 6.41 -4.15 -4.33
CA THR A 71 7.85 -4.22 -4.53
C THR A 71 8.48 -5.05 -3.42
N LEU A 72 9.41 -5.93 -3.79
CA LEU A 72 10.30 -6.59 -2.83
C LEU A 72 11.67 -5.91 -2.93
N ASN A 73 12.01 -5.10 -1.94
CA ASN A 73 13.33 -4.48 -1.87
C ASN A 73 14.28 -5.47 -1.20
N LEU A 74 14.93 -6.29 -2.01
CA LEU A 74 15.84 -7.33 -1.55
C LEU A 74 17.16 -6.73 -1.04
N GLY A 75 17.69 -7.33 0.03
CA GLY A 75 18.83 -6.84 0.78
C GLY A 75 20.20 -7.09 0.12
N PRO A 76 21.29 -7.21 0.90
CA PRO A 76 21.28 -7.57 2.31
C PRO A 76 20.91 -6.42 3.26
N GLN A 77 21.18 -5.16 2.90
CA GLN A 77 20.87 -3.99 3.73
C GLN A 77 20.10 -2.95 2.91
N THR A 78 18.80 -3.16 2.74
CA THR A 78 17.95 -2.21 2.02
C THR A 78 17.85 -0.90 2.79
N VAL A 79 18.43 0.16 2.23
CA VAL A 79 18.35 1.53 2.72
C VAL A 79 17.72 2.43 1.65
N THR A 80 16.98 3.45 2.08
CA THR A 80 16.40 4.44 1.16
C THR A 80 16.82 5.84 1.59
N TYR A 81 17.18 6.69 0.63
CA TYR A 81 17.30 8.12 0.86
C TYR A 81 15.92 8.75 1.11
N ARG A 82 15.89 10.01 1.58
CA ARG A 82 14.65 10.77 1.74
C ARG A 82 13.93 10.91 0.39
N HIS A 83 12.70 10.43 0.31
CA HIS A 83 11.89 10.50 -0.90
C HIS A 83 10.38 10.52 -0.59
N THR A 84 9.58 10.67 -1.64
CA THR A 84 8.16 10.31 -1.66
C THR A 84 7.93 9.33 -2.79
N ASP A 85 6.89 8.50 -2.66
CA ASP A 85 6.40 7.66 -3.75
C ASP A 85 5.43 8.46 -4.63
N SER A 86 5.91 9.49 -5.32
CA SER A 86 5.07 10.50 -5.98
C SER A 86 4.10 9.97 -7.04
N LEU A 87 4.29 8.74 -7.51
CA LEU A 87 3.38 8.06 -8.46
C LEU A 87 2.18 7.39 -7.78
N ASN A 88 2.25 7.13 -6.46
CA ASN A 88 1.15 6.58 -5.69
C ASN A 88 0.00 7.59 -5.57
N VAL A 89 -1.20 7.09 -5.28
CA VAL A 89 -2.34 7.98 -5.09
C VAL A 89 -2.17 8.80 -3.80
N PRO A 90 -2.24 10.16 -3.86
CA PRO A 90 -1.89 11.03 -2.74
C PRO A 90 -2.66 10.79 -1.42
N TRP A 91 -3.95 10.50 -1.51
CA TRP A 91 -4.82 10.26 -0.36
C TRP A 91 -4.80 8.79 0.12
N GLY A 92 -4.20 7.89 -0.66
CA GLY A 92 -4.13 6.47 -0.33
C GLY A 92 -2.92 6.14 0.52
N TRP A 93 -2.95 4.98 1.17
CA TRP A 93 -1.84 4.51 1.98
C TRP A 93 -1.13 3.36 1.27
N CYS A 94 0.21 3.38 1.28
CA CYS A 94 1.00 2.20 0.98
C CYS A 94 1.21 1.39 2.25
N ALA A 95 1.44 0.09 2.10
CA ALA A 95 1.94 -0.76 3.17
C ALA A 95 3.43 -1.01 3.00
N ILE A 96 4.17 -0.93 4.10
CA ILE A 96 5.58 -1.31 4.16
C ILE A 96 5.70 -2.35 5.27
N THR A 97 6.24 -3.52 4.93
CA THR A 97 6.60 -4.56 5.90
C THR A 97 8.11 -4.72 5.92
N ALA A 98 8.73 -4.54 7.08
CA ALA A 98 10.14 -4.87 7.26
C ALA A 98 10.34 -6.37 7.38
N ILE A 99 11.37 -6.90 6.73
CA ILE A 99 11.75 -8.31 6.75
C ILE A 99 13.26 -8.37 6.99
N GLY A 100 13.72 -9.32 7.80
CA GLY A 100 15.15 -9.53 8.01
C GLY A 100 15.48 -9.86 9.45
N ASP A 101 16.74 -9.61 9.80
CA ASP A 101 17.33 -9.88 11.10
C ASP A 101 18.24 -8.71 11.47
N TYR A 102 17.72 -7.84 12.34
CA TYR A 102 18.39 -6.64 12.82
C TYR A 102 17.77 -6.17 14.14
N ASN A 103 18.53 -5.43 14.93
CA ASN A 103 18.05 -4.80 16.14
C ASN A 103 17.43 -3.43 15.83
N SER A 104 16.09 -3.37 15.83
CA SER A 104 15.34 -2.16 15.52
C SER A 104 15.40 -1.06 16.58
N LYS A 105 16.15 -1.25 17.67
CA LYS A 105 16.49 -0.19 18.62
C LYS A 105 17.77 0.55 18.23
N ASN A 106 18.62 -0.07 17.41
CA ASN A 106 19.94 0.44 17.04
C ASN A 106 19.97 0.95 15.60
N GLY A 107 19.11 0.44 14.71
CA GLY A 107 19.11 0.78 13.29
C GLY A 107 17.79 0.42 12.60
N GLY A 108 17.72 0.68 11.30
CA GLY A 108 16.54 0.30 10.49
C GLY A 108 15.26 1.09 10.77
N HIS A 109 15.32 2.12 11.62
CA HIS A 109 14.17 2.99 11.92
C HIS A 109 13.56 3.57 10.65
N LEU A 110 12.24 3.70 10.62
CA LEU A 110 11.55 4.48 9.59
C LEU A 110 11.52 5.94 10.00
N ILE A 111 11.97 6.83 9.12
CA ILE A 111 11.95 8.27 9.36
C ILE A 111 10.78 8.88 8.59
N LEU A 112 9.90 9.58 9.30
CA LEU A 112 8.80 10.36 8.73
C LEU A 112 9.13 11.84 8.88
N TRP A 113 9.81 12.38 7.86
CA TRP A 113 10.49 13.67 7.95
C TRP A 113 9.55 14.84 8.19
N ASP A 114 8.35 14.83 7.59
CA ASP A 114 7.38 15.92 7.72
C ASP A 114 6.72 15.97 9.09
N LEU A 115 6.72 14.84 9.80
CA LEU A 115 6.19 14.72 11.15
C LEU A 115 7.28 14.93 12.20
N GLY A 116 8.56 14.94 11.81
CA GLY A 116 9.68 14.98 12.76
C GLY A 116 9.79 13.71 13.62
N ILE A 117 9.33 12.57 13.12
CA ILE A 117 9.25 11.31 13.88
C ILE A 117 10.24 10.28 13.31
N ALA A 118 10.96 9.61 14.20
CA ALA A 118 11.67 8.37 13.94
C ALA A 118 10.92 7.22 14.63
N VAL A 119 10.54 6.20 13.86
CA VAL A 119 9.80 5.03 14.35
C VAL A 119 10.75 3.85 14.43
N GLU A 120 10.95 3.30 15.63
CA GLU A 120 11.53 1.97 15.77
C GLU A 120 10.69 0.99 14.95
N PHE A 121 11.30 0.35 13.95
CA PHE A 121 10.57 -0.45 12.97
C PHE A 121 11.10 -1.89 12.96
N PRO A 122 10.57 -2.79 13.80
CA PRO A 122 11.05 -4.16 13.95
C PRO A 122 10.88 -5.03 12.70
N PRO A 123 11.75 -6.05 12.48
CA PRO A 123 11.47 -7.10 11.52
C PRO A 123 10.10 -7.74 11.75
N GLY A 124 9.33 -7.99 10.68
CA GLY A 124 7.98 -8.54 10.73
C GLY A 124 6.87 -7.51 11.00
N SER A 125 7.22 -6.26 11.36
CA SER A 125 6.23 -5.20 11.54
C SER A 125 5.79 -4.59 10.21
N THR A 126 4.54 -4.11 10.18
CA THR A 126 3.94 -3.45 9.02
C THR A 126 3.42 -2.08 9.41
N ILE A 127 3.66 -1.09 8.57
CA ILE A 127 3.12 0.26 8.73
C ILE A 127 2.37 0.67 7.45
N LEU A 128 1.30 1.45 7.62
CA LEU A 128 0.56 2.09 6.55
C LEU A 128 0.88 3.58 6.57
N ILE A 129 1.32 4.15 5.44
CA ILE A 129 1.62 5.58 5.34
C ILE A 129 1.11 6.18 4.02
N PRO A 130 0.74 7.47 3.98
CA PRO A 130 0.45 8.17 2.73
C PRO A 130 1.77 8.52 1.99
N SER A 131 2.44 7.51 1.44
CA SER A 131 3.83 7.65 0.94
C SER A 131 4.02 8.63 -0.22
N ALA A 132 2.95 8.95 -0.95
CA ALA A 132 2.98 9.94 -2.03
C ALA A 132 3.19 11.37 -1.55
N ILE A 133 2.73 11.69 -0.34
CA ILE A 133 2.76 13.05 0.22
C ILE A 133 3.64 13.17 1.47
N LEU A 134 4.00 12.04 2.08
CA LEU A 134 4.82 12.01 3.28
C LEU A 134 6.26 11.64 2.95
N ARG A 135 7.19 12.59 3.14
CA ARG A 135 8.63 12.38 2.93
C ARG A 135 9.15 11.36 3.95
N HIS A 136 9.71 10.27 3.46
CA HIS A 136 10.17 9.19 4.31
C HIS A 136 11.50 8.59 3.84
N SER A 137 12.17 7.91 4.76
CA SER A 137 13.39 7.13 4.53
C SER A 137 13.53 6.06 5.61
N ASN A 138 14.61 5.28 5.57
CA ASN A 138 14.96 4.42 6.69
C ASN A 138 16.45 4.53 7.02
N VAL A 139 16.76 4.29 8.29
CA VAL A 139 18.13 4.37 8.82
C VAL A 139 18.91 3.13 8.40
N ALA A 140 20.21 3.30 8.16
CA ALA A 140 21.12 2.19 7.91
C ALA A 140 21.11 1.17 9.07
N LEU A 141 21.53 -0.05 8.76
CA LEU A 141 21.72 -1.10 9.74
C LEU A 141 23.16 -1.12 10.25
N SER A 142 23.40 -1.84 11.35
CA SER A 142 24.75 -2.17 11.82
C SER A 142 25.41 -3.22 10.92
N GLU A 143 26.73 -3.37 11.01
CA GLU A 143 27.47 -4.38 10.26
C GLU A 143 26.94 -5.80 10.57
N GLY A 144 26.79 -6.63 9.53
CA GLY A 144 26.28 -8.00 9.63
C GLY A 144 24.75 -8.13 9.72
N GLU A 145 24.03 -7.06 10.04
CA GLU A 145 22.56 -7.07 10.07
C GLU A 145 21.96 -7.10 8.67
N ARG A 146 20.75 -7.65 8.54
CA ARG A 146 20.07 -7.83 7.25
C ARG A 146 18.67 -7.26 7.26
N ARG A 147 18.31 -6.50 6.23
CA ARG A 147 16.97 -5.98 6.01
C ARG A 147 16.59 -6.04 4.54
N SER A 148 15.34 -6.41 4.32
CA SER A 148 14.59 -6.30 3.09
C SER A 148 13.20 -5.73 3.43
N SER A 149 12.41 -5.40 2.42
CA SER A 149 11.02 -5.01 2.66
C SER A 149 10.09 -5.50 1.58
N LEU A 150 8.84 -5.77 1.98
CA LEU A 150 7.71 -5.89 1.08
C LEU A 150 6.92 -4.59 1.15
N THR A 151 6.77 -3.89 0.03
CA THR A 151 5.85 -2.77 -0.09
C THR A 151 4.67 -3.12 -0.96
N GLN A 152 3.49 -2.60 -0.65
CA GLN A 152 2.27 -2.74 -1.44
C GLN A 152 1.62 -1.38 -1.61
N TYR A 153 1.24 -1.02 -2.83
CA TYR A 153 0.80 0.33 -3.18
C TYR A 153 -0.10 0.33 -4.42
N THR A 154 -0.74 1.48 -4.67
CA THR A 154 -1.60 1.70 -5.83
C THR A 154 -1.26 3.04 -6.46
N ALA A 155 -0.88 3.03 -7.74
CA ALA A 155 -0.54 4.22 -8.49
C ALA A 155 -1.77 5.12 -8.71
N GLY A 156 -1.61 6.43 -8.57
CA GLY A 156 -2.68 7.40 -8.83
C GLY A 156 -3.18 7.37 -10.28
N ALA A 157 -2.31 6.97 -11.21
CA ALA A 157 -2.65 6.82 -12.62
C ALA A 157 -3.72 5.75 -12.89
N LEU A 158 -3.87 4.73 -12.03
CA LEU A 158 -4.90 3.70 -12.22
C LEU A 158 -6.31 4.24 -12.00
N PHE A 159 -6.50 5.13 -11.03
CA PHE A 159 -7.77 5.82 -10.82
C PHE A 159 -8.09 6.72 -12.02
N ARG A 160 -7.11 7.48 -12.52
CA ARG A 160 -7.28 8.30 -13.73
C ARG A 160 -7.59 7.46 -14.97
N TRP A 161 -6.95 6.29 -15.10
CA TRP A 161 -7.20 5.36 -16.20
C TRP A 161 -8.65 4.91 -16.22
N GLN A 162 -9.21 4.56 -15.05
CA GLN A 162 -10.64 4.23 -14.92
C GLN A 162 -11.53 5.44 -15.23
N GLU A 163 -11.22 6.63 -14.69
CA GLU A 163 -11.97 7.87 -14.95
C GLU A 163 -12.01 8.24 -16.44
N CYS A 164 -10.93 7.96 -17.18
CA CYS A 164 -10.84 8.17 -18.61
C CYS A 164 -11.55 7.09 -19.45
N GLY A 165 -12.23 6.11 -18.83
CA GLY A 165 -12.89 5.02 -19.54
C GLY A 165 -11.90 3.94 -20.04
N PHE A 166 -10.85 3.65 -19.28
CA PHE A 166 -9.81 2.66 -19.57
C PHE A 166 -9.00 2.96 -20.84
N GLN A 167 -8.59 4.23 -20.97
CA GLN A 167 -7.69 4.71 -22.02
C GLN A 167 -6.76 5.78 -21.46
N SER A 168 -5.72 6.12 -22.22
CA SER A 168 -4.78 7.17 -21.82
C SER A 168 -5.51 8.50 -21.74
N GLU A 169 -5.05 9.39 -20.85
CA GLU A 169 -5.63 10.73 -20.75
C GLU A 169 -5.52 11.51 -22.07
N ALA A 170 -4.43 11.31 -22.82
CA ALA A 170 -4.25 11.88 -24.14
C ALA A 170 -5.35 11.41 -25.11
N SER A 171 -5.63 10.09 -25.16
CA SER A 171 -6.71 9.54 -25.98
C SER A 171 -8.08 10.02 -25.54
N PHE A 172 -8.35 10.03 -24.23
CA PHE A 172 -9.61 10.51 -23.68
C PHE A 172 -9.92 11.94 -24.11
N LYS A 173 -8.94 12.85 -23.97
CA LYS A 173 -9.07 14.25 -24.40
C LYS A 173 -9.20 14.39 -25.92
N ALA A 174 -8.42 13.61 -26.69
CA ALA A 174 -8.49 13.63 -28.15
C ALA A 174 -9.87 13.24 -28.70
N HIS A 175 -10.59 12.36 -27.99
CA HIS A 175 -11.97 11.97 -28.32
C HIS A 175 -13.03 12.87 -27.66
N GLY A 176 -12.67 14.07 -27.18
CA GLY A 176 -13.61 15.04 -26.59
C GLY A 176 -14.01 14.73 -25.14
N GLY A 177 -13.33 13.79 -24.48
CA GLY A 177 -13.55 13.48 -23.07
C GLY A 177 -13.16 14.65 -22.17
N MET A 178 -14.05 14.98 -21.22
CA MET A 178 -13.82 15.98 -20.19
C MET A 178 -13.85 15.33 -18.82
N HIS A 179 -12.87 15.65 -17.97
CA HIS A 179 -12.90 15.23 -16.58
C HIS A 179 -14.08 15.91 -15.87
N GLN A 180 -14.94 15.12 -15.24
CA GLN A 180 -16.09 15.64 -14.50
C GLN A 180 -15.70 16.40 -13.22
N ARG A 181 -14.47 16.16 -12.73
CA ARG A 181 -13.95 16.69 -11.48
C ARG A 181 -12.63 17.39 -11.71
N THR A 182 -12.43 18.52 -11.03
CA THR A 182 -11.14 19.23 -11.00
C THR A 182 -10.10 18.43 -10.22
N ALA A 183 -8.83 18.85 -10.30
CA ALA A 183 -7.78 18.26 -9.46
C ALA A 183 -8.07 18.46 -7.96
N GLU A 184 -8.58 19.63 -7.57
CA GLU A 184 -8.94 19.96 -6.19
C GLU A 184 -10.12 19.11 -5.70
N GLN A 185 -11.17 18.95 -6.51
CA GLN A 185 -12.30 18.08 -6.16
C GLN A 185 -11.86 16.62 -5.98
N ARG A 186 -11.04 16.09 -6.89
CA ARG A 186 -10.50 14.72 -6.75
C ARG A 186 -9.62 14.56 -5.52
N TRP A 187 -8.87 15.60 -5.15
CA TRP A 187 -8.09 15.61 -3.92
C TRP A 187 -9.02 15.58 -2.71
N GLN A 188 -9.99 16.49 -2.64
CA GLN A 188 -10.93 16.58 -1.52
C GLN A 188 -11.71 15.27 -1.33
N GLU A 189 -12.30 14.74 -2.40
CA GLU A 189 -12.99 13.44 -2.37
C GLU A 189 -12.07 12.29 -1.91
N GLY A 190 -10.78 12.38 -2.23
CA GLY A 190 -9.75 11.47 -1.74
C GLY A 190 -9.55 11.60 -0.24
N VAL A 191 -9.34 12.82 0.25
CA VAL A 191 -9.20 13.13 1.68
C VAL A 191 -10.43 12.68 2.46
N ASP A 192 -11.64 12.88 1.92
CA ASP A 192 -12.90 12.48 2.55
C ASP A 192 -13.04 10.95 2.71
N THR A 193 -12.22 10.16 2.01
CA THR A 193 -12.14 8.71 2.26
C THR A 193 -11.38 8.38 3.54
N LEU A 194 -10.49 9.25 4.02
CA LEU A 194 -9.77 9.02 5.28
C LEU A 194 -10.75 9.07 6.45
N CYS A 195 -10.49 8.26 7.47
CA CYS A 195 -11.29 8.26 8.68
C CYS A 195 -10.81 9.33 9.65
N HIS A 196 -11.75 10.02 10.29
CA HIS A 196 -11.41 10.85 11.44
C HIS A 196 -11.03 9.96 12.63
N TRP A 197 -10.14 10.44 13.50
CA TRP A 197 -9.71 9.70 14.68
C TRP A 197 -10.89 9.26 15.56
N GLU A 198 -11.90 10.12 15.72
CA GLU A 198 -13.08 9.81 16.52
C GLU A 198 -13.94 8.69 15.91
N GLU A 199 -14.09 8.66 14.59
CA GLU A 199 -14.78 7.58 13.87
C GLU A 199 -14.07 6.25 14.10
N LEU A 200 -12.75 6.24 13.94
CA LEU A 200 -11.90 5.07 14.13
C LEU A 200 -11.92 4.57 15.58
N ARG A 201 -11.69 5.47 16.54
CA ARG A 201 -11.74 5.16 17.98
C ARG A 201 -13.08 4.53 18.35
N SER A 202 -14.18 5.16 17.94
CA SER A 202 -15.53 4.65 18.22
C SER A 202 -15.77 3.27 17.60
N ALA A 203 -15.26 3.02 16.39
CA ALA A 203 -15.37 1.72 15.73
C ALA A 203 -14.58 0.63 16.46
N ILE A 204 -13.36 0.95 16.92
CA ILE A 204 -12.52 0.04 17.71
C ILE A 204 -13.19 -0.26 19.05
N GLU A 205 -13.64 0.77 19.77
CA GLU A 205 -14.33 0.63 21.06
C GLU A 205 -15.58 -0.24 20.92
N ARG A 206 -16.44 0.02 19.94
CA ARG A 206 -17.62 -0.83 19.67
C ARG A 206 -17.23 -2.28 19.40
N ARG A 207 -16.14 -2.52 18.67
CA ARG A 207 -15.67 -3.88 18.38
C ARG A 207 -15.14 -4.57 19.63
N LEU A 208 -14.39 -3.88 20.47
CA LEU A 208 -13.88 -4.41 21.74
C LEU A 208 -15.01 -4.68 22.73
N LEU A 209 -15.98 -3.77 22.82
CA LEU A 209 -17.17 -3.92 23.67
C LEU A 209 -18.12 -5.01 23.15
N GLY A 210 -18.25 -5.16 21.83
CA GLY A 210 -19.03 -6.23 21.20
C GLY A 210 -18.41 -7.62 21.32
N HIS A 211 -17.14 -7.74 21.75
CA HIS A 211 -16.48 -9.02 22.04
C HIS A 211 -16.55 -9.43 23.52
N SER A 212 -17.23 -8.66 24.39
CA SER A 212 -17.50 -9.11 25.78
C SER A 212 -18.80 -9.91 25.94
N ALA A 213 -19.60 -10.08 24.88
CA ALA A 213 -20.92 -10.71 24.96
C ALA A 213 -21.15 -11.91 24.01
N ALA A 214 -20.10 -12.61 23.59
CA ALA A 214 -20.27 -13.89 22.91
C ALA A 214 -19.11 -14.84 23.25
N CYS A 215 -19.24 -15.50 24.40
CA CYS A 215 -18.70 -16.84 24.56
C CYS A 215 -19.47 -17.75 23.59
N PHE A 216 -18.75 -18.63 22.90
CA PHE A 216 -19.28 -19.62 21.97
C PHE A 216 -20.58 -20.30 22.45
N GLN A 217 -21.59 -20.29 21.58
CA GLN A 217 -22.53 -21.40 21.37
C GLN A 217 -22.65 -21.63 19.87
#